data_AF-A0A8B2U4L9-F1
#
_entry.id   AF-A0A8B2U4L9-F1
#
_cell.length_a   1.000
_cell.length_b   1.000
_cell.length_c   1.000
_cell.angle_alpha   90.00
_cell.angle_beta   90.00
_cell.angle_gamma   90.00
#
_symmetry.space_group_name_H-M   'P 1'
#
loop_
_entity.id
_entity.type
_entity.pdbx_description
1 polymer ?
#
loop_
_entity_poly.entity_id
_entity_poly.type
_entity_poly.pdbx_seq_one_letter_code
_entity_poly.pdbx_strand_id
1 'polypeptide(L)'
;MKKIETLFANNYAWATQMKEENSTYFQELAEHQQPHYLWIGCSDSRVPAEKLTNLEPGELFVHRNVANQVIHTDFNCLSVVQYAVDVLNIEHIIICGHTNCGGIHAAMNDKDLGLINNWLLHIRDIWFKHGHLLGNLSPERRADMLTKLNVAEQVYNLGRTSIVKNAWKNGKKLSLHGWVYDVNDGFLVDQGVIATSRETLEISYRNAIARLLKLNEEEMLKKDHEREAE
;
A
#
# COMPACT_ATOMS: atom_id res chain seq x y z
N MET A 1 17.27 -24.40 14.82
CA MET A 1 16.93 -24.20 16.24
C MET A 1 17.61 -22.95 16.81
N LYS A 2 18.94 -22.78 16.74
CA LYS A 2 19.65 -21.58 17.24
C LYS A 2 19.03 -20.21 16.91
N LYS A 3 18.55 -19.98 15.68
CA LYS A 3 17.90 -18.70 15.29
C LYS A 3 16.59 -18.41 16.05
N ILE A 4 15.80 -19.44 16.37
CA ILE A 4 14.52 -19.27 17.09
C ILE A 4 14.78 -19.00 18.58
N GLU A 5 15.76 -19.69 19.17
CA GLU A 5 16.19 -19.42 20.54
C GLU A 5 16.66 -17.97 20.71
N THR A 6 17.41 -17.45 19.73
CA THR A 6 17.79 -16.03 19.70
C THR A 6 16.56 -15.11 19.62
N LEU A 7 15.53 -15.44 18.86
CA LEU A 7 14.30 -14.63 18.82
C LEU A 7 13.57 -14.59 20.17
N PHE A 8 13.51 -15.71 20.91
CA PHE A 8 12.97 -15.72 22.26
C PHE A 8 13.81 -14.88 23.22
N ALA A 9 15.14 -14.97 23.15
CA ALA A 9 16.03 -14.15 23.96
C ALA A 9 15.84 -12.65 23.67
N ASN A 10 15.73 -12.27 22.40
CA ASN A 10 15.47 -10.89 21.98
C ASN A 10 14.11 -10.39 22.49
N ASN A 11 13.06 -11.20 22.37
CA ASN A 11 11.74 -10.85 22.86
C ASN A 11 11.70 -10.70 24.38
N TYR A 12 12.35 -11.60 25.11
CA TYR A 12 12.44 -11.53 26.57
C TYR A 12 13.15 -10.24 27.01
N ALA A 13 14.31 -9.93 26.42
CA ALA A 13 15.04 -8.71 26.70
C ALA A 13 14.19 -7.46 26.42
N TRP A 14 13.51 -7.40 25.27
CA TRP A 14 12.60 -6.31 24.93
C TRP A 14 11.45 -6.16 25.93
N ALA A 15 10.77 -7.25 26.27
CA ALA A 15 9.62 -7.20 27.17
C ALA A 15 10.01 -6.78 28.59
N THR A 16 11.18 -7.21 29.07
CA THR A 16 11.72 -6.77 30.36
C THR A 16 12.08 -5.29 30.32
N GLN A 17 12.80 -4.84 29.29
CA GLN A 17 13.17 -3.43 29.12
C GLN A 17 11.95 -2.52 29.07
N MET A 18 10.91 -2.88 28.31
CA MET A 18 9.67 -2.09 28.24
C MET A 18 8.97 -1.98 29.59
N LYS A 19 8.95 -3.04 30.41
CA LYS A 19 8.37 -2.98 31.76
C LYS A 19 9.16 -2.07 32.70
N GLU A 20 10.47 -2.01 32.54
CA GLU A 20 11.36 -1.18 33.36
C GLU A 20 11.30 0.31 32.94
N GLU A 21 11.25 0.58 31.64
CA GLU A 21 11.22 1.94 31.08
C GLU A 21 9.82 2.57 31.12
N ASN A 22 8.77 1.78 30.90
CA ASN A 22 7.38 2.23 30.91
C ASN A 22 6.45 1.13 31.45
N SER A 23 6.17 1.17 32.75
CA SER A 23 5.34 0.17 33.42
C SER A 23 3.89 0.11 32.93
N THR A 24 3.38 1.17 32.27
CA THR A 24 2.01 1.22 31.74
C THR A 24 1.91 0.85 30.27
N TYR A 25 3.02 0.66 29.54
CA TYR A 25 3.03 0.37 28.10
C TYR A 25 2.04 -0.72 27.66
N PHE A 26 2.07 -1.89 28.32
CA PHE A 26 1.19 -3.00 27.98
C PHE A 26 -0.25 -2.80 28.47
N GLN A 27 -0.44 -2.00 29.51
CA GLN A 27 -1.77 -1.67 30.03
C GLN A 27 -2.48 -0.70 29.07
N GLU A 28 -1.80 0.36 28.66
CA GLU A 28 -2.30 1.33 27.68
C GLU A 28 -2.64 0.63 26.35
N LEU A 29 -1.79 -0.27 25.86
CA LEU A 29 -2.06 -1.08 24.67
C LEU A 29 -3.32 -1.95 24.83
N ALA A 30 -3.49 -2.57 26.00
CA ALA A 30 -4.64 -3.43 26.27
C ALA A 30 -5.96 -2.65 26.39
N GLU A 31 -5.89 -1.39 26.84
CA GLU A 31 -7.05 -0.50 26.96
C GLU A 31 -7.47 0.10 25.60
N HIS A 32 -6.55 0.30 24.65
CA HIS A 32 -6.80 0.90 23.33
C HIS A 32 -6.96 -0.14 22.21
N GLN A 33 -8.04 -0.92 22.26
CA GLN A 33 -8.35 -1.94 21.23
C GLN A 33 -9.22 -1.43 20.05
N GLN A 34 -9.17 -0.13 19.74
CA GLN A 34 -9.92 0.47 18.63
C GLN A 34 -8.98 1.19 17.67
N PRO A 35 -8.40 0.46 16.69
CA PRO A 35 -7.57 1.09 15.66
C PRO A 35 -8.39 2.10 14.85
N HIS A 36 -7.76 3.21 14.49
CA HIS A 36 -8.38 4.28 13.70
C HIS A 36 -8.08 4.14 12.20
N TYR A 37 -7.10 3.33 11.84
CA TYR A 37 -6.62 3.16 10.46
C TYR A 37 -6.50 1.68 10.09
N LEU A 38 -6.94 1.31 8.89
CA LEU A 38 -6.57 0.06 8.25
C LEU A 38 -5.40 0.31 7.29
N TRP A 39 -4.27 -0.34 7.54
CA TRP A 39 -3.09 -0.32 6.68
C TRP A 39 -2.99 -1.59 5.84
N ILE A 40 -3.15 -1.47 4.52
CA ILE A 40 -2.93 -2.55 3.55
C ILE A 40 -1.56 -2.32 2.90
N GLY A 41 -0.57 -3.08 3.35
CA GLY A 41 0.82 -2.96 2.91
C GLY A 41 1.35 -4.18 2.16
N CYS A 42 2.58 -4.07 1.66
CA CYS A 42 3.26 -5.21 1.05
C CYS A 42 3.80 -6.18 2.12
N SER A 43 3.85 -7.47 1.80
CA SER A 43 4.54 -8.48 2.59
C SER A 43 6.07 -8.29 2.62
N ASP A 44 6.64 -7.53 1.69
CA ASP A 44 8.02 -7.06 1.77
C ASP A 44 8.15 -6.15 3.01
N SER A 45 8.57 -6.72 4.13
CA SER A 45 8.66 -6.08 5.44
C SER A 45 9.85 -5.11 5.55
N ARG A 46 9.98 -4.17 4.60
CA ARG A 46 11.11 -3.22 4.50
C ARG A 46 11.10 -2.18 5.62
N VAL A 47 10.00 -1.43 5.75
CA VAL A 47 9.79 -0.47 6.83
C VAL A 47 8.42 -0.78 7.47
N PRO A 48 8.37 -1.04 8.80
CA PRO A 48 7.11 -1.23 9.52
C PRO A 48 6.20 -0.01 9.40
N ALA A 49 4.88 -0.24 9.39
CA ALA A 49 3.91 0.85 9.22
C ALA A 49 3.98 1.81 10.41
N GLU A 50 4.11 1.26 11.61
CA GLU A 50 4.29 1.95 12.88
C GLU A 50 5.48 2.92 12.84
N LYS A 51 6.56 2.54 12.14
CA LYS A 51 7.75 3.38 11.99
C LYS A 51 7.56 4.50 10.95
N LEU A 52 6.80 4.25 9.87
CA LEU A 52 6.51 5.25 8.86
C LEU A 52 5.54 6.32 9.37
N THR A 53 4.55 5.92 10.15
CA THR A 53 3.48 6.81 10.61
C THR A 53 3.76 7.40 11.99
N ASN A 54 4.72 6.83 12.74
CA ASN A 54 4.99 7.18 14.13
C ASN A 54 3.69 7.21 14.98
N LEU A 55 2.81 6.25 14.71
CA LEU A 55 1.56 6.08 15.45
C LEU A 55 1.82 5.19 16.65
N GLU A 56 1.04 5.42 17.70
CA GLU A 56 1.10 4.62 18.91
C GLU A 56 0.66 3.17 18.64
N PRO A 57 1.21 2.20 19.40
CA PRO A 57 0.75 0.83 19.34
C PRO A 57 -0.76 0.70 19.55
N GLY A 58 -1.45 -0.07 18.70
CA GLY A 58 -2.91 -0.26 18.75
C GLY A 58 -3.70 0.61 17.76
N GLU A 59 -3.09 1.64 17.18
CA GLU A 59 -3.74 2.55 16.23
C GLU A 59 -3.96 1.96 14.82
N LEU A 60 -3.15 0.97 14.44
CA LEU A 60 -3.15 0.35 13.11
C LEU A 60 -3.76 -1.05 13.13
N PHE A 61 -4.78 -1.27 12.29
CA PHE A 61 -5.21 -2.60 11.88
C PHE A 61 -4.50 -2.96 10.57
N VAL A 62 -3.73 -4.04 10.52
CA VAL A 62 -2.77 -4.27 9.42
C VAL A 62 -3.12 -5.51 8.60
N HIS A 63 -3.15 -5.34 7.29
CA HIS A 63 -3.12 -6.42 6.30
C HIS A 63 -1.84 -6.36 5.47
N ARG A 64 -1.27 -7.52 5.14
CA ARG A 64 -0.14 -7.60 4.22
C ARG A 64 -0.31 -8.75 3.24
N ASN A 65 -0.14 -8.45 1.96
CA ASN A 65 0.02 -9.45 0.90
C ASN A 65 1.09 -8.97 -0.10
N VAL A 66 1.53 -9.85 -0.99
CA VAL A 66 2.59 -9.52 -1.96
C VAL A 66 2.08 -8.42 -2.90
N ALA A 67 2.82 -7.31 -3.02
CA ALA A 67 2.46 -6.14 -3.82
C ALA A 67 1.14 -5.44 -3.40
N ASN A 68 0.76 -5.53 -2.11
CA ASN A 68 -0.28 -4.69 -1.47
C ASN A 68 -1.59 -4.59 -2.26
N GLN A 69 -2.10 -5.74 -2.72
CA GLN A 69 -3.24 -5.83 -3.62
C GLN A 69 -4.58 -5.91 -2.88
N VAL A 70 -5.60 -5.31 -3.49
CA VAL A 70 -7.01 -5.49 -3.16
C VAL A 70 -7.70 -6.11 -4.37
N ILE A 71 -7.64 -7.44 -4.46
CA ILE A 71 -8.26 -8.19 -5.55
C ILE A 71 -9.76 -8.35 -5.26
N HIS A 72 -10.59 -8.12 -6.27
CA HIS A 72 -12.06 -8.07 -6.14
C HIS A 72 -12.70 -9.31 -5.52
N THR A 73 -12.03 -10.46 -5.57
CA THR A 73 -12.51 -11.75 -5.08
C THR A 73 -11.57 -12.38 -4.06
N ASP A 74 -10.61 -11.62 -3.50
CA ASP A 74 -9.75 -12.10 -2.43
C ASP A 74 -10.50 -12.06 -1.10
N PHE A 75 -11.02 -13.22 -0.69
CA PHE A 75 -11.69 -13.37 0.60
C PHE A 75 -10.83 -12.95 1.79
N ASN A 76 -9.51 -13.13 1.72
CA ASN A 76 -8.62 -12.75 2.82
C ASN A 76 -8.64 -11.23 3.04
N CYS A 77 -8.25 -10.46 2.02
CA CYS A 77 -8.26 -9.01 2.12
C CYS A 77 -9.67 -8.45 2.38
N LEU A 78 -10.69 -8.97 1.69
CA LEU A 78 -12.06 -8.48 1.86
C LEU A 78 -12.64 -8.77 3.25
N SER A 79 -12.28 -9.88 3.90
CA SER A 79 -12.64 -10.12 5.29
C SER A 79 -12.01 -9.09 6.23
N VAL A 80 -10.73 -8.74 6.02
CA VAL A 80 -10.06 -7.70 6.82
C VAL A 80 -10.72 -6.33 6.61
N VAL A 81 -11.02 -5.97 5.37
CA VAL A 81 -11.70 -4.70 5.03
C VAL A 81 -13.10 -4.65 5.65
N GLN A 82 -13.88 -5.73 5.54
CA GLN A 82 -15.23 -5.79 6.08
C GLN A 82 -15.21 -5.68 7.61
N TYR A 83 -14.32 -6.41 8.28
CA TYR A 83 -14.20 -6.33 9.73
C TYR A 83 -13.77 -4.93 10.20
N ALA A 84 -12.78 -4.32 9.52
CA ALA A 84 -12.33 -2.96 9.83
C ALA A 84 -13.44 -1.92 9.70
N VAL A 85 -14.23 -1.98 8.62
CA VAL A 85 -15.27 -0.99 8.33
C VAL A 85 -16.54 -1.22 9.14
N ASP A 86 -16.99 -2.46 9.26
CA ASP A 86 -18.30 -2.77 9.84
C ASP A 86 -18.25 -3.02 11.35
N VAL A 87 -17.17 -3.63 11.85
CA VAL A 87 -17.02 -4.01 13.26
C VAL A 87 -16.18 -2.98 14.02
N LEU A 88 -15.00 -2.65 13.50
CA LEU A 88 -14.08 -1.71 14.16
C LEU A 88 -14.44 -0.24 13.90
N ASN A 89 -15.30 0.05 12.91
CA ASN A 89 -15.71 1.40 12.52
C ASN A 89 -14.55 2.34 12.19
N ILE A 90 -13.50 1.80 11.54
CA ILE A 90 -12.38 2.58 11.03
C ILE A 90 -12.85 3.59 9.97
N GLU A 91 -12.33 4.82 10.04
CA GLU A 91 -12.65 5.90 9.10
C GLU A 91 -11.62 6.07 7.97
N HIS A 92 -10.46 5.41 8.09
CA HIS A 92 -9.34 5.57 7.17
C HIS A 92 -8.78 4.23 6.71
N ILE A 93 -8.79 3.97 5.40
CA ILE A 93 -8.09 2.82 4.82
C ILE A 93 -6.96 3.33 3.94
N ILE A 94 -5.74 2.90 4.24
CA ILE A 94 -4.52 3.29 3.54
C ILE A 94 -3.99 2.06 2.81
N ILE A 95 -3.81 2.18 1.50
CA ILE A 95 -3.03 1.24 0.71
C ILE A 95 -1.65 1.84 0.52
N CYS A 96 -0.62 1.13 0.98
CA CYS A 96 0.75 1.62 0.92
C CYS A 96 1.66 0.67 0.14
N GLY A 97 2.14 1.16 -1.01
CA GLY A 97 3.19 0.53 -1.79
C GLY A 97 4.58 1.08 -1.43
N HIS A 98 5.61 0.53 -2.05
CA HIS A 98 6.98 0.98 -1.84
C HIS A 98 7.85 0.74 -3.08
N THR A 99 8.86 1.59 -3.28
CA THR A 99 9.86 1.39 -4.35
C THR A 99 10.63 0.08 -4.14
N ASN A 100 11.25 -0.42 -5.22
CA ASN A 100 12.00 -1.69 -5.20
C ASN A 100 11.20 -2.88 -4.62
N CYS A 101 9.92 -2.98 -5.00
CA CYS A 101 9.03 -4.04 -4.53
C CYS A 101 9.28 -5.36 -5.26
N GLY A 102 9.57 -6.42 -4.51
CA GLY A 102 9.86 -7.74 -5.07
C GLY A 102 8.68 -8.31 -5.86
N GLY A 103 7.46 -8.07 -5.39
CA GLY A 103 6.23 -8.47 -6.11
C GLY A 103 6.06 -7.75 -7.45
N ILE A 104 6.33 -6.44 -7.49
CA ILE A 104 6.27 -5.65 -8.73
C ILE A 104 7.34 -6.12 -9.73
N HIS A 105 8.58 -6.32 -9.27
CA HIS A 105 9.65 -6.85 -10.12
C HIS A 105 9.35 -8.26 -10.63
N ALA A 106 8.80 -9.14 -9.79
CA ALA A 106 8.38 -10.47 -10.21
C ALA A 106 7.25 -10.42 -11.26
N ALA A 107 6.31 -9.49 -11.12
CA ALA A 107 5.23 -9.29 -12.09
C ALA A 107 5.73 -8.77 -13.46
N MET A 108 6.78 -7.96 -13.48
CA MET A 108 7.37 -7.45 -14.72
C MET A 108 8.25 -8.48 -15.45
N ASN A 109 8.78 -9.47 -14.73
CA ASN A 109 9.66 -10.48 -15.28
C ASN A 109 8.87 -11.65 -15.88
N ASP A 110 9.43 -12.29 -16.90
CA ASP A 110 8.82 -13.44 -17.58
C ASP A 110 9.19 -14.79 -16.97
N LYS A 111 9.61 -14.78 -15.70
CA LYS A 111 9.98 -15.99 -14.97
C LYS A 111 8.72 -16.64 -14.39
N ASP A 112 8.58 -17.94 -14.61
CA ASP A 112 7.63 -18.77 -13.89
C ASP A 112 8.18 -19.10 -12.49
N LEU A 113 7.50 -18.58 -11.47
CA LEU A 113 7.74 -18.76 -10.04
C LEU A 113 6.63 -19.63 -9.40
N GLY A 114 5.76 -20.24 -10.21
CA GLY A 114 4.67 -21.11 -9.77
C GLY A 114 3.45 -20.33 -9.26
N LEU A 115 2.93 -20.72 -8.10
CA LEU A 115 1.64 -20.22 -7.59
C LEU A 115 1.56 -18.69 -7.52
N ILE A 116 2.66 -18.02 -7.16
CA ILE A 116 2.71 -16.57 -7.02
C ILE A 116 2.49 -15.83 -8.35
N ASN A 117 2.78 -16.45 -9.51
CA ASN A 117 2.51 -15.81 -10.79
C ASN A 117 1.01 -15.54 -10.98
N ASN A 118 0.13 -16.44 -10.53
CA ASN A 118 -1.32 -16.24 -10.60
C ASN A 118 -1.76 -15.01 -9.80
N TRP A 119 -1.17 -14.82 -8.61
CA TRP A 119 -1.41 -13.63 -7.79
C TRP A 119 -0.91 -12.35 -8.49
N LEU A 120 0.22 -12.44 -9.17
CA LEU A 120 0.85 -11.32 -9.87
C LEU A 120 0.25 -11.03 -11.25
N LEU A 121 -0.63 -11.89 -11.79
CA LEU A 121 -1.36 -11.62 -13.03
C LEU A 121 -2.17 -10.32 -12.94
N HIS A 122 -2.74 -10.01 -11.77
CA HIS A 122 -3.46 -8.75 -11.56
C HIS A 122 -2.55 -7.52 -11.71
N ILE A 123 -1.29 -7.61 -11.31
CA ILE A 123 -0.29 -6.55 -11.56
C ILE A 123 0.09 -6.50 -13.06
N ARG A 124 0.19 -7.66 -13.73
CA ARG A 124 0.43 -7.72 -15.19
C ARG A 124 -0.72 -7.11 -15.99
N ASP A 125 -1.96 -7.30 -15.56
CA ASP A 125 -3.14 -6.66 -16.18
C ASP A 125 -3.08 -5.14 -16.03
N ILE A 126 -2.66 -4.63 -14.86
CA ILE A 126 -2.41 -3.21 -14.63
C ILE A 126 -1.27 -2.71 -15.53
N TRP A 127 -0.18 -3.47 -15.63
CA TRP A 127 0.93 -3.14 -16.52
C TRP A 127 0.46 -3.03 -17.97
N PHE A 128 -0.32 -4.00 -18.46
CA PHE A 128 -0.88 -3.97 -19.81
C PHE A 128 -1.82 -2.78 -20.02
N LYS A 129 -2.72 -2.51 -19.05
CA LYS A 129 -3.65 -1.35 -19.07
C LYS A 129 -2.92 -0.02 -19.26
N HIS A 130 -1.74 0.12 -18.65
CA HIS A 130 -0.90 1.32 -18.73
C HIS A 130 0.32 1.14 -19.64
N GLY A 131 0.27 0.17 -20.56
CA GLY A 131 1.41 -0.23 -21.39
C GLY A 131 1.97 0.90 -22.25
N HIS A 132 1.13 1.80 -22.75
CA HIS A 132 1.56 2.98 -23.50
C HIS A 132 2.42 3.93 -22.65
N LEU A 133 1.95 4.25 -21.43
CA LEU A 133 2.70 5.08 -20.48
C LEU A 133 4.02 4.41 -20.08
N LEU A 134 3.96 3.14 -19.69
CA LEU A 134 5.13 2.40 -19.20
C LEU A 134 6.15 2.12 -20.31
N GLY A 135 5.71 1.96 -21.56
CA GLY A 135 6.58 1.78 -22.72
C GLY A 135 7.51 2.97 -22.97
N ASN A 136 7.03 4.18 -22.70
CA ASN A 136 7.78 5.43 -22.91
C ASN A 136 8.81 5.73 -21.80
N LEU A 137 8.76 5.02 -20.67
CA LEU A 137 9.73 5.14 -19.59
C LEU A 137 10.95 4.25 -19.82
N SER A 138 12.10 4.65 -19.27
CA SER A 138 13.29 3.82 -19.26
C SER A 138 13.07 2.57 -18.38
N PRO A 139 13.71 1.42 -18.70
CA PRO A 139 13.49 0.16 -17.99
C PRO A 139 13.60 0.28 -16.46
N GLU A 140 14.53 1.08 -15.97
CA GLU A 140 14.81 1.28 -14.54
C GLU A 140 13.65 1.99 -13.82
N ARG A 141 12.93 2.86 -14.53
CA ARG A 141 11.86 3.71 -13.97
C ARG A 141 10.48 3.07 -14.07
N ARG A 142 10.34 2.03 -14.91
CA ARG A 142 9.07 1.32 -15.11
C ARG A 142 8.58 0.66 -13.82
N ALA A 143 9.48 0.11 -13.01
CA ALA A 143 9.09 -0.55 -11.76
C ALA A 143 8.51 0.45 -10.75
N ASP A 144 9.14 1.61 -10.59
CA ASP A 144 8.66 2.65 -9.69
C ASP A 144 7.33 3.24 -10.19
N MET A 145 7.19 3.50 -11.49
CA MET A 145 5.92 3.96 -12.05
C MET A 145 4.82 2.90 -11.90
N LEU A 146 5.11 1.63 -12.18
CA LEU A 146 4.15 0.54 -12.01
C LEU A 146 3.75 0.36 -10.55
N THR A 147 4.65 0.62 -9.60
CA THR A 147 4.34 0.64 -8.16
C THR A 147 3.30 1.73 -7.84
N LYS A 148 3.50 2.95 -8.37
CA LYS A 148 2.57 4.08 -8.17
C LYS A 148 1.21 3.81 -8.80
N LEU A 149 1.20 3.30 -10.04
CA LEU A 149 -0.01 2.89 -10.75
C LEU A 149 -0.73 1.76 -10.02
N ASN A 150 -0.01 0.76 -9.51
CA ASN A 150 -0.57 -0.32 -8.72
C ASN A 150 -1.35 0.26 -7.54
N VAL A 151 -0.73 1.10 -6.70
CA VAL A 151 -1.42 1.71 -5.56
C VAL A 151 -2.69 2.46 -5.98
N ALA A 152 -2.62 3.27 -7.04
CA ALA A 152 -3.79 3.98 -7.56
C ALA A 152 -4.94 3.01 -7.98
N GLU A 153 -4.59 1.92 -8.66
CA GLU A 153 -5.55 0.88 -9.06
C GLU A 153 -6.11 0.10 -7.87
N GLN A 154 -5.30 -0.19 -6.85
CA GLN A 154 -5.78 -0.90 -5.66
C GLN A 154 -6.73 -0.04 -4.83
N VAL A 155 -6.51 1.28 -4.73
CA VAL A 155 -7.48 2.19 -4.09
C VAL A 155 -8.77 2.22 -4.89
N TYR A 156 -8.67 2.23 -6.21
CA TYR A 156 -9.82 2.14 -7.10
C TYR A 156 -10.59 0.82 -6.93
N ASN A 157 -9.89 -0.30 -6.78
CA ASN A 157 -10.49 -1.60 -6.50
C ASN A 157 -11.22 -1.61 -5.15
N LEU A 158 -10.56 -1.11 -4.11
CA LEU A 158 -11.10 -1.03 -2.75
C LEU A 158 -12.42 -0.22 -2.73
N GLY A 159 -12.42 0.96 -3.34
CA GLY A 159 -13.61 1.81 -3.40
C GLY A 159 -14.75 1.26 -4.26
N ARG A 160 -14.50 0.21 -5.06
CA ARG A 160 -15.51 -0.50 -5.86
C ARG A 160 -16.10 -1.74 -5.17
N THR A 161 -15.51 -2.17 -4.05
CA THR A 161 -16.04 -3.27 -3.24
C THR A 161 -17.46 -2.98 -2.76
N SER A 162 -18.27 -4.03 -2.58
CA SER A 162 -19.61 -3.88 -1.99
C SER A 162 -19.53 -3.28 -0.58
N ILE A 163 -18.52 -3.66 0.20
CA ILE A 163 -18.28 -3.20 1.57
C ILE A 163 -18.18 -1.68 1.62
N VAL A 164 -17.22 -1.09 0.88
CA VAL A 164 -16.97 0.35 0.91
C VAL A 164 -18.15 1.13 0.30
N LYS A 165 -18.73 0.66 -0.80
CA LYS A 165 -19.91 1.29 -1.39
C LYS A 165 -21.11 1.31 -0.44
N ASN A 166 -21.34 0.21 0.29
CA ASN A 166 -22.41 0.13 1.27
C ASN A 166 -22.14 1.04 2.47
N ALA A 167 -20.89 1.13 2.93
CA ALA A 167 -20.50 2.04 4.00
C ALA A 167 -20.82 3.51 3.63
N TRP A 168 -20.39 3.96 2.44
CA TRP A 168 -20.72 5.30 1.94
C TRP A 168 -22.22 5.52 1.75
N LYS A 169 -22.93 4.54 1.16
CA LYS A 169 -24.39 4.61 0.97
C LYS A 169 -25.14 4.76 2.30
N ASN A 170 -24.63 4.14 3.35
CA ASN A 170 -25.21 4.19 4.69
C ASN A 170 -24.71 5.40 5.50
N GLY A 171 -23.98 6.34 4.89
CA GLY A 171 -23.51 7.57 5.53
C GLY A 171 -22.33 7.37 6.48
N LYS A 172 -21.64 6.22 6.48
CA LYS A 172 -20.40 6.06 7.26
C LYS A 172 -19.32 6.98 6.69
N LYS A 173 -18.65 7.72 7.58
CA LYS A 173 -17.45 8.49 7.25
C LYS A 173 -16.30 7.53 7.01
N LEU A 174 -15.96 7.34 5.74
CA LEU A 174 -14.88 6.43 5.33
C LEU A 174 -14.07 7.08 4.22
N SER A 175 -12.77 7.13 4.40
CA SER A 175 -11.81 7.70 3.46
C SER A 175 -10.78 6.66 3.02
N LEU A 176 -10.46 6.66 1.73
CA LEU A 176 -9.47 5.77 1.14
C LEU A 176 -8.27 6.59 0.68
N HIS A 177 -7.07 6.04 0.89
CA HIS A 177 -5.79 6.69 0.62
C HIS A 177 -4.84 5.73 -0.10
N GLY A 178 -4.02 6.26 -1.01
CA GLY A 178 -3.02 5.49 -1.75
C GLY A 178 -1.65 6.14 -1.67
N TRP A 179 -0.73 5.55 -0.93
CA TRP A 179 0.61 6.08 -0.71
C TRP A 179 1.71 5.17 -1.26
N VAL A 180 2.85 5.75 -1.58
CA VAL A 180 4.10 5.03 -1.86
C VAL A 180 5.21 5.70 -1.08
N TYR A 181 6.08 4.91 -0.44
CA TYR A 181 7.33 5.43 0.09
C TYR A 181 8.55 4.91 -0.68
N ASP A 182 9.61 5.70 -0.74
CA ASP A 182 10.90 5.22 -1.23
C ASP A 182 11.63 4.47 -0.11
N VAL A 183 12.06 3.23 -0.38
CA VAL A 183 12.79 2.43 0.61
C VAL A 183 14.14 3.03 1.02
N ASN A 184 14.65 4.00 0.27
CA ASN A 184 15.92 4.68 0.54
C ASN A 184 15.78 5.84 1.54
N ASP A 185 14.60 6.47 1.65
CA ASP A 185 14.39 7.66 2.48
C ASP A 185 13.18 7.57 3.44
N GLY A 186 12.22 6.70 3.17
CA GLY A 186 11.02 6.50 3.98
C GLY A 186 9.93 7.56 3.80
N PHE A 187 10.04 8.49 2.84
CA PHE A 187 9.04 9.54 2.65
C PHE A 187 7.75 9.00 2.03
N LEU A 188 6.62 9.15 2.74
CA LEU A 188 5.30 8.86 2.21
C LEU A 188 4.88 9.90 1.17
N VAL A 189 4.66 9.46 -0.06
CA VAL A 189 4.16 10.27 -1.17
C VAL A 189 2.75 9.84 -1.52
N ASP A 190 1.82 10.79 -1.52
CA ASP A 190 0.44 10.54 -1.94
C ASP A 190 0.31 10.42 -3.47
N GLN A 191 -0.28 9.31 -3.91
CA GLN A 191 -0.50 9.02 -5.32
C GLN A 191 -1.73 9.74 -5.90
N GLY A 192 -2.53 10.40 -5.06
CA GLY A 192 -3.58 11.34 -5.46
C GLY A 192 -4.96 10.71 -5.65
N VAL A 193 -5.08 9.40 -5.44
CA VAL A 193 -6.39 8.73 -5.36
C VAL A 193 -6.85 8.78 -3.91
N ILE A 194 -7.62 9.82 -3.59
CA ILE A 194 -8.31 9.97 -2.30
C ILE A 194 -9.81 9.93 -2.55
N ALA A 195 -10.54 9.14 -1.77
CA ALA A 195 -11.98 9.00 -1.94
C ALA A 195 -12.70 8.99 -0.60
N THR A 196 -13.77 9.78 -0.49
CA THR A 196 -14.73 9.77 0.62
C THR A 196 -16.14 9.41 0.17
N SER A 197 -16.32 9.18 -1.13
CA SER A 197 -17.57 8.81 -1.79
C SER A 197 -17.27 8.15 -3.14
N ARG A 198 -18.31 7.64 -3.80
CA ARG A 198 -18.16 7.05 -5.15
C ARG A 198 -17.75 8.09 -6.19
N GLU A 199 -18.26 9.32 -6.08
CA GLU A 199 -18.00 10.42 -6.99
C GLU A 199 -16.56 10.91 -6.86
N THR A 200 -16.10 11.13 -5.62
CA THR A 200 -14.72 11.54 -5.35
C THR A 200 -13.73 10.47 -5.79
N LEU A 201 -14.06 9.18 -5.64
CA LEU A 201 -13.25 8.07 -6.15
C LEU A 201 -13.03 8.14 -7.66
N GLU A 202 -14.09 8.37 -8.45
CA GLU A 202 -13.98 8.47 -9.91
C GLU A 202 -13.15 9.68 -10.33
N ILE A 203 -13.36 10.82 -9.68
CA ILE A 203 -12.67 12.07 -10.00
C ILE A 203 -11.18 11.97 -9.63
N SER A 204 -10.87 11.56 -8.40
CA SER A 204 -9.49 11.50 -7.91
C SER A 204 -8.68 10.44 -8.62
N TYR A 205 -9.28 9.27 -8.92
CA TYR A 205 -8.63 8.24 -9.72
C TYR A 205 -8.24 8.75 -11.11
N ARG A 206 -9.18 9.36 -11.85
CA ARG A 206 -8.89 9.90 -13.20
C ARG A 206 -7.82 10.99 -13.16
N ASN A 207 -7.90 11.89 -12.17
CA ASN A 207 -6.92 12.96 -11.99
C ASN A 207 -5.53 12.40 -11.64
N ALA A 208 -5.45 11.38 -10.78
CA ALA A 208 -4.20 10.74 -10.42
C ALA A 208 -3.53 10.06 -11.63
N ILE A 209 -4.29 9.30 -12.42
CA ILE A 209 -3.78 8.69 -13.65
C ILE A 209 -3.33 9.76 -14.65
N ALA A 210 -4.11 10.82 -14.85
CA ALA A 210 -3.72 11.95 -15.70
C ALA A 210 -2.44 12.66 -15.23
N ARG A 211 -2.28 12.83 -13.91
CA ARG A 211 -1.06 13.41 -13.32
C ARG A 211 0.16 12.52 -13.56
N LEU A 212 0.02 11.20 -13.37
CA LEU A 212 1.09 10.24 -13.62
C LEU A 212 1.50 10.18 -15.10
N LEU A 213 0.54 10.39 -16.02
CA LEU A 213 0.81 10.54 -17.45
C LEU A 213 1.62 11.82 -17.77
N LYS A 214 1.29 12.95 -17.14
CA LYS A 214 1.99 14.24 -17.37
C LYS A 214 3.41 14.26 -16.82
N LEU A 215 3.64 13.66 -15.65
CA LEU A 215 4.99 13.54 -15.08
C LEU A 215 5.95 12.84 -16.07
N ASN A 216 5.45 11.88 -16.84
CA ASN A 216 6.22 11.25 -17.90
C ASN A 216 6.55 12.21 -19.06
N GLU A 217 5.61 13.03 -19.52
CA GLU A 217 5.85 13.99 -20.62
C GLU A 217 6.94 15.02 -20.25
N GLU A 218 6.88 15.59 -19.04
CA GLU A 218 7.87 16.56 -18.56
C GLU A 218 9.27 15.95 -18.43
N GLU A 219 9.36 14.68 -18.04
CA GLU A 219 10.62 13.96 -17.92
C GLU A 219 11.21 13.56 -19.27
N MET A 220 10.36 13.24 -20.26
CA MET A 220 10.79 13.03 -21.64
C MET A 220 11.37 14.33 -22.23
N LEU A 221 10.67 15.46 -22.05
CA LEU A 221 11.12 16.76 -22.53
C LEU A 221 12.46 17.20 -21.92
N LYS A 222 12.68 16.94 -20.62
CA LYS A 222 13.98 17.21 -19.98
C LYS A 222 15.11 16.40 -20.59
N LYS A 223 14.88 15.13 -20.94
CA LYS A 223 15.89 14.29 -21.58
C LYS A 223 16.21 14.70 -23.01
N ASP A 224 15.21 15.13 -23.77
CA ASP A 224 15.43 15.60 -25.13
C ASP A 224 16.29 16.88 -25.12
N HIS A 225 16.04 17.79 -24.17
CA HIS A 225 16.89 18.98 -23.98
C HIS A 225 18.31 18.66 -23.50
N GLU A 226 18.51 17.63 -22.66
CA GLU A 226 19.85 17.20 -22.23
C GLU A 226 20.64 16.53 -23.37
N ARG A 227 19.96 15.83 -24.29
CA ARG A 227 20.58 15.20 -25.47
C ARG A 227 20.92 16.16 -26.60
N GLU A 228 20.18 17.26 -26.73
CA GLU A 228 20.48 18.32 -27.71
C GLU A 228 21.64 19.24 -27.26
N ALA A 229 22.04 19.16 -25.99
CA ALA A 229 23.11 19.95 -25.39
C ALA A 229 24.49 19.26 -25.38
N GLU A 230 24.58 17.99 -25.81
CA GLU A 230 25.81 17.21 -26.02
C GLU A 230 26.22 17.15 -27.51
#